data_AF-A0A3B9G6W5-F1
#
_entry.id   AF-A0A3B9G6W5-F1
#
_cell.length_a   1.000
_cell.length_b   1.000
_cell.length_c   1.000
_cell.angle_alpha   90.00
_cell.angle_beta   90.00
_cell.angle_gamma   90.00
#
_symmetry.space_group_name_H-M   'P 1'
#
loop_
_entity.id
_entity.type
_entity.pdbx_description
1 polymer ?
#
loop_
_entity_poly.entity_id
_entity_poly.type
_entity_poly.pdbx_seq_one_letter_code
_entity_poly.pdbx_strand_id
1 'polypeptide(L)'
;MTSEEISKALGNVKYPGFSRDIISFGLVKACEIENDTAVVKIQIQTKDPKIPQKIFEDCHTILDSLMGDPAKVRIEIDVQNPTSSGEVSTGTSSLPGVKRIIAVGSGKGGVGKSTVSSNLAIALSKQGLKVGLLDCDLYGPSVPLMLGVPHH
;
A
#
# COMPACT_ATOMS: atom_id res chain seq x y z
N MET A 1 -10.89 -17.92 21.90
CA MET A 1 -10.29 -17.59 20.60
C MET A 1 -10.26 -16.09 20.46
N THR A 2 -9.14 -15.51 20.06
CA THR A 2 -8.99 -14.05 19.88
C THR A 2 -8.77 -13.70 18.41
N SER A 3 -9.07 -12.45 18.03
CA SER A 3 -8.78 -11.94 16.69
C SER A 3 -7.29 -12.01 16.34
N GLU A 4 -6.41 -11.91 17.34
CA GLU A 4 -4.96 -12.08 17.17
C GLU A 4 -4.56 -13.51 16.76
N GLU A 5 -5.21 -14.53 17.32
CA GLU A 5 -4.98 -15.93 16.96
C GLU A 5 -5.38 -16.21 15.51
N ILE A 6 -6.52 -15.66 15.08
CA ILE A 6 -7.01 -15.76 13.70
C ILE A 6 -6.05 -15.05 12.75
N SER A 7 -5.63 -13.82 13.07
CA SER A 7 -4.66 -13.06 12.29
C SER A 7 -3.33 -13.81 12.15
N LYS A 8 -2.84 -14.42 13.24
CA LYS A 8 -1.62 -15.23 13.22
C LYS A 8 -1.78 -16.49 12.36
N ALA A 9 -2.94 -17.14 12.41
CA ALA A 9 -3.22 -18.31 11.58
C ALA A 9 -3.24 -17.97 10.08
N LEU A 10 -3.86 -16.84 9.72
CA LEU A 10 -3.91 -16.31 8.35
C LEU A 10 -2.53 -15.94 7.79
N GLY A 11 -1.53 -15.72 8.64
CA GLY A 11 -0.12 -15.54 8.22
C GLY A 11 0.48 -16.76 7.52
N ASN A 12 -0.15 -17.93 7.58
CA ASN A 12 0.26 -19.12 6.83
C ASN A 12 -0.31 -19.18 5.40
N VAL A 13 -1.30 -18.35 5.08
CA VAL A 13 -1.91 -18.30 3.75
C VAL A 13 -1.01 -17.47 2.83
N LYS A 14 -0.41 -18.14 1.83
CA LYS A 14 0.45 -17.49 0.84
C LYS A 14 -0.35 -16.89 -0.28
N TYR A 15 0.10 -15.75 -0.79
CA TYR A 15 -0.43 -15.25 -2.04
C TYR A 15 0.02 -16.15 -3.21
N PRO A 16 -0.90 -16.69 -4.05
CA PRO A 16 -0.55 -17.54 -5.18
C PRO A 16 0.50 -16.91 -6.12
N GLY A 17 1.64 -17.59 -6.29
CA GLY A 17 2.75 -17.11 -7.14
C GLY A 17 3.77 -16.22 -6.43
N PHE A 18 3.60 -15.93 -5.14
CA PHE A 18 4.53 -15.16 -4.33
C PHE A 18 4.93 -15.93 -3.06
N SER A 19 6.08 -15.59 -2.49
CA SER A 19 6.58 -16.19 -1.24
C SER A 19 5.98 -15.58 0.03
N ARG A 20 5.40 -14.38 -0.09
CA ARG A 20 4.84 -13.57 1.00
C ARG A 20 3.37 -13.90 1.25
N ASP A 21 2.94 -13.80 2.51
CA ASP A 21 1.60 -14.14 2.98
C ASP A 21 0.61 -12.97 2.90
N ILE A 22 -0.69 -13.28 2.97
CA ILE A 22 -1.79 -12.31 2.80
C ILE A 22 -1.83 -11.22 3.89
N ILE A 23 -1.31 -11.50 5.10
CA ILE A 23 -1.23 -10.51 6.20
C ILE A 23 -0.08 -9.55 5.91
N SER A 24 1.09 -10.09 5.60
CA SER A 24 2.27 -9.31 5.23
C SER A 24 2.03 -8.47 3.98
N PHE A 25 1.23 -8.96 3.02
CA PHE A 25 0.81 -8.18 1.85
C PHE A 25 -0.21 -7.06 2.17
N GLY A 26 -0.78 -7.00 3.37
CA GLY A 26 -1.75 -5.98 3.77
C GLY A 26 -3.13 -6.15 3.11
N LEU A 27 -3.46 -7.38 2.70
CA LEU A 27 -4.73 -7.70 2.03
C LEU A 27 -5.87 -7.85 3.03
N VAL A 28 -5.58 -8.35 4.23
CA VAL A 28 -6.57 -8.48 5.31
C VAL A 28 -6.85 -7.09 5.89
N LYS A 29 -8.10 -6.63 5.76
CA LYS A 29 -8.54 -5.31 6.23
C LYS A 29 -9.12 -5.34 7.62
N ALA A 30 -9.79 -6.43 7.97
CA ALA A 30 -10.37 -6.63 9.30
C ALA A 30 -10.45 -8.12 9.61
N CYS A 31 -10.34 -8.42 10.91
CA CYS A 31 -10.48 -9.76 11.46
C CYS A 31 -11.16 -9.63 12.82
N GLU A 32 -12.40 -10.07 12.91
CA GLU A 32 -13.27 -9.90 14.07
C GLU A 32 -13.95 -11.22 14.41
N ILE A 33 -14.38 -11.37 15.67
CA ILE A 33 -15.19 -12.51 16.10
C ILE A 33 -16.54 -11.96 16.52
N GLU A 34 -17.58 -12.30 15.77
CA GLU A 34 -18.96 -11.92 16.03
C GLU A 34 -19.77 -13.15 16.39
N ASN A 35 -20.36 -13.20 17.59
CA ASN A 35 -21.23 -14.32 18.02
C ASN A 35 -20.61 -15.70 17.76
N ASP A 36 -19.34 -15.89 18.15
CA ASP A 36 -18.57 -17.13 17.93
C ASP A 36 -18.29 -17.46 16.44
N THR A 37 -18.50 -16.51 15.53
CA THR A 37 -18.17 -16.60 14.11
C THR A 37 -16.97 -15.71 13.79
N ALA A 38 -15.91 -16.27 13.20
CA ALA A 38 -14.81 -15.48 12.68
C ALA A 38 -15.22 -14.80 11.38
N VAL A 39 -15.15 -13.46 11.37
CA VAL A 39 -15.40 -12.64 10.20
C VAL A 39 -14.08 -12.05 9.71
N VAL A 40 -13.67 -12.44 8.51
CA VAL A 40 -12.42 -11.98 7.88
C VAL A 40 -12.73 -11.22 6.60
N LYS A 41 -12.28 -9.97 6.53
CA LYS A 41 -12.43 -9.11 5.36
C LYS A 41 -11.09 -9.00 4.63
N ILE A 42 -11.07 -9.42 3.37
CA ILE A 42 -9.88 -9.41 2.51
C ILE A 42 -10.19 -8.54 1.30
N GLN A 43 -9.25 -7.67 0.94
CA GLN A 43 -9.32 -6.90 -0.28
C GLN A 43 -8.14 -7.24 -1.17
N ILE A 44 -8.43 -7.58 -2.42
CA ILE A 44 -7.42 -8.00 -3.39
C ILE A 44 -7.62 -7.30 -4.73
N GLN A 45 -6.51 -6.93 -5.36
CA GLN A 45 -6.49 -6.37 -6.70
C GLN A 45 -5.86 -7.37 -7.67
N THR A 46 -6.68 -7.98 -8.52
CA THR A 46 -6.20 -8.97 -9.50
C THR A 46 -7.13 -9.08 -10.69
N LYS A 47 -6.56 -9.40 -11.86
CA LYS A 47 -7.32 -9.77 -13.06
C LYS A 47 -7.53 -11.28 -13.19
N ASP A 48 -6.80 -12.07 -12.40
CA ASP A 48 -6.90 -13.53 -12.41
C ASP A 48 -7.91 -14.01 -11.35
N PRO A 49 -9.06 -14.57 -11.75
CA PRO A 49 -10.08 -15.06 -10.82
C PRO A 49 -9.64 -16.29 -10.01
N LYS A 50 -8.58 -17.00 -10.43
CA LYS A 50 -8.06 -18.16 -9.68
C LYS A 50 -7.40 -17.76 -8.36
N ILE A 51 -6.90 -16.53 -8.27
CA ILE A 51 -6.20 -16.02 -7.10
C ILE A 51 -7.16 -15.86 -5.89
N PRO A 52 -8.28 -15.11 -5.99
CA PRO A 52 -9.22 -14.99 -4.87
C PRO A 52 -9.85 -16.32 -4.49
N GLN A 53 -10.11 -17.22 -5.46
CA GLN A 53 -10.61 -18.57 -5.19
C GLN A 53 -9.63 -19.37 -4.33
N LYS A 54 -8.35 -19.39 -4.70
CA LYS A 54 -7.34 -20.13 -3.95
C LYS A 54 -7.11 -19.57 -2.54
N ILE A 55 -7.09 -18.24 -2.42
CA ILE A 55 -6.97 -17.59 -1.10
C ILE A 55 -8.19 -17.95 -0.22
N PHE A 56 -9.39 -17.96 -0.79
CA PHE A 56 -10.60 -18.36 -0.08
C PHE A 56 -10.51 -19.80 0.45
N GLU A 57 -10.10 -20.75 -0.39
CA GLU A 57 -9.92 -22.17 -0.02
C GLU A 57 -8.85 -22.36 1.07
N ASP A 58 -7.70 -21.71 0.91
CA ASP A 58 -6.59 -21.81 1.86
C ASP A 58 -6.99 -21.20 3.22
N CYS A 59 -7.73 -20.08 3.22
CA CYS A 59 -8.23 -19.47 4.45
C CYS A 59 -9.25 -20.38 5.14
N HIS A 60 -10.23 -20.94 4.42
CA HIS A 60 -11.19 -21.88 5.00
C HIS A 60 -10.50 -23.09 5.59
N THR A 61 -9.54 -23.70 4.88
CA THR A 61 -8.81 -24.88 5.38
C THR A 61 -8.16 -24.63 6.75
N ILE A 62 -7.58 -23.44 6.95
CA ILE A 62 -6.90 -23.08 8.20
C ILE A 62 -7.92 -22.68 9.27
N LEU A 63 -8.91 -21.85 8.92
CA LEU A 63 -9.88 -21.31 9.87
C LEU A 63 -10.89 -22.37 10.32
N ASP A 64 -11.33 -23.27 9.45
CA ASP A 64 -12.24 -24.36 9.79
C ASP A 64 -11.56 -25.33 10.77
N SER A 65 -10.27 -25.62 10.55
CA SER A 65 -9.46 -26.43 11.46
C SER A 65 -9.26 -25.74 12.81
N LEU A 66 -9.07 -24.42 12.80
CA LEU A 66 -8.89 -23.62 14.00
C LEU A 66 -10.19 -23.56 14.81
N MET A 67 -11.31 -23.21 14.18
CA MET A 67 -12.61 -23.01 14.84
C MET A 67 -13.36 -24.31 15.13
N GLY A 68 -12.99 -25.40 14.47
CA GLY A 68 -13.60 -26.72 14.63
C GLY A 68 -14.97 -26.88 13.97
N ASP A 69 -15.56 -25.80 13.43
CA ASP A 69 -16.84 -25.79 12.74
C ASP A 69 -16.80 -24.82 11.55
N PRO A 70 -16.96 -25.30 10.30
CA PRO A 70 -17.01 -24.46 9.10
C PRO A 70 -18.16 -23.43 9.11
N ALA A 71 -19.25 -23.72 9.83
CA ALA A 71 -20.39 -22.79 9.93
C ALA A 71 -20.05 -21.51 10.71
N LYS A 72 -18.92 -21.50 11.42
CA LYS A 72 -18.42 -20.36 12.21
C LYS A 72 -17.39 -19.52 11.46
N VAL A 73 -17.16 -19.76 10.17
CA VAL A 73 -16.18 -19.01 9.39
C VAL A 73 -16.88 -18.24 8.27
N ARG A 74 -16.75 -16.92 8.29
CA ARG A 74 -17.25 -16.01 7.25
C ARG A 74 -16.11 -15.21 6.65
N ILE A 75 -15.85 -15.45 5.37
CA ILE A 75 -14.79 -14.76 4.62
C ILE A 75 -15.42 -13.90 3.54
N GLU A 76 -15.16 -12.60 3.60
CA GLU A 76 -15.62 -11.62 2.61
C GLU A 76 -14.41 -11.13 1.79
N ILE A 77 -14.40 -11.43 0.49
CA ILE A 77 -13.33 -11.03 -0.42
C ILE A 77 -13.85 -9.96 -1.39
N ASP A 78 -13.37 -8.73 -1.23
CA ASP A 78 -13.56 -7.64 -2.18
C ASP A 78 -12.49 -7.72 -3.28
N VAL A 79 -12.90 -8.17 -4.48
CA VAL A 79 -12.03 -8.28 -5.65
C VAL A 79 -12.18 -7.02 -6.50
N GLN A 80 -11.12 -6.22 -6.54
CA GLN A 80 -11.07 -5.02 -7.35
C GLN A 80 -10.20 -5.26 -8.59
N ASN A 81 -10.59 -4.67 -9.71
CA ASN A 81 -9.68 -4.61 -10.86
C ASN A 81 -8.47 -3.76 -10.47
N PRO A 82 -7.23 -4.21 -10.75
CA PRO A 82 -6.05 -3.40 -10.46
C PRO A 82 -6.19 -2.09 -11.22
N THR A 83 -6.35 -1.01 -10.47
CA THR A 83 -6.39 0.34 -11.01
C THR A 83 -5.07 0.58 -11.74
N SER A 84 -5.13 1.11 -12.95
CA SER A 84 -3.97 1.54 -13.72
C SER A 84 -3.32 2.76 -13.05
N SER A 85 -2.67 2.53 -11.92
CA SER A 85 -1.84 3.48 -11.19
C SER A 85 -0.92 2.63 -10.32
N GLY A 86 0.34 2.54 -10.72
CA GLY A 86 1.39 1.96 -9.88
C GLY A 86 1.53 2.78 -8.61
N GLU A 87 0.85 2.36 -7.55
CA GLU A 87 1.15 2.78 -6.19
C GLU A 87 1.81 1.60 -5.51
N VAL A 88 3.14 1.65 -5.48
CA VAL A 88 3.91 0.94 -4.46
C VAL A 88 3.45 1.53 -3.13
N SER A 89 2.58 0.80 -2.43
CA SER A 89 2.07 1.17 -1.11
C SER A 89 3.16 0.96 -0.05
N THR A 90 4.16 1.84 -0.06
CA THR A 90 4.96 2.14 1.13
C THR A 90 4.27 3.27 1.88
N GLY A 91 3.22 2.96 2.65
CA GLY A 91 2.63 3.82 3.68
C GLY A 91 2.70 5.35 3.48
N THR A 92 2.29 5.86 2.33
CA THR A 92 2.22 7.32 2.12
C THR A 92 0.87 7.80 2.64
N SER A 93 0.90 8.50 3.77
CA SER A 93 -0.16 9.42 4.14
C SER A 93 -0.47 10.31 2.93
N SER A 94 -1.64 10.14 2.32
CA SER A 94 -2.09 11.02 1.25
C SER A 94 -2.14 12.45 1.79
N LEU A 95 -1.34 13.36 1.23
CA LEU A 95 -1.33 14.76 1.65
C LEU A 95 -2.64 15.42 1.18
N PRO A 96 -3.53 15.89 2.07
CA PRO A 96 -4.83 16.43 1.68
C PRO A 96 -4.70 17.55 0.64
N GLY A 97 -5.48 17.48 -0.43
CA GLY A 97 -5.44 18.46 -1.52
C GLY A 97 -4.36 18.23 -2.59
N VAL A 98 -3.45 17.27 -2.40
CA VAL A 98 -2.42 16.92 -3.40
C VAL A 98 -2.86 15.73 -4.24
N LYS A 99 -3.06 15.98 -5.54
CA LYS A 99 -3.55 14.94 -6.48
C LYS A 99 -2.48 13.92 -6.88
N ARG A 100 -1.20 14.31 -6.88
CA ARG A 100 -0.07 13.48 -7.32
C ARG A 100 1.20 13.86 -6.56
N ILE A 101 1.97 12.86 -6.15
CA ILE A 101 3.28 13.02 -5.51
C ILE A 101 4.33 12.39 -6.42
N ILE A 102 5.38 13.15 -6.75
CA ILE A 102 6.52 12.67 -7.56
C ILE A 102 7.76 12.70 -6.66
N ALA A 103 8.27 11.53 -6.29
CA ALA A 103 9.51 11.42 -5.53
C ALA A 103 10.72 11.48 -6.48
N VAL A 104 11.64 12.42 -6.23
CA VAL A 104 12.90 12.54 -6.98
C VAL A 104 14.05 12.24 -6.02
N GLY A 105 14.64 11.05 -6.16
CA GLY A 105 15.69 10.54 -5.27
C GLY A 105 16.99 10.20 -6.01
N SER A 106 18.09 10.11 -5.27
CA SER A 106 19.38 9.59 -5.73
C SER A 106 20.09 8.89 -4.58
N GLY A 107 20.82 7.80 -4.89
CA GLY A 107 21.70 7.13 -3.92
C GLY A 107 23.06 7.79 -3.72
N LYS A 108 23.37 8.90 -4.43
CA LYS A 108 24.66 9.60 -4.38
C LYS A 108 24.50 11.13 -4.51
N GLY A 109 25.43 11.89 -3.91
CA GLY A 109 25.51 13.35 -4.03
C GLY A 109 25.94 13.80 -5.44
N GLY A 110 25.48 14.98 -5.86
CA GLY A 110 25.94 15.62 -7.11
C GLY A 110 25.32 15.11 -8.42
N VAL A 111 24.40 14.14 -8.40
CA VAL A 111 23.79 13.58 -9.64
C VAL A 111 22.72 14.46 -10.30
N GLY A 112 22.48 15.67 -9.78
CA GLY A 112 21.47 16.58 -10.33
C GLY A 112 20.04 16.38 -9.81
N LYS A 113 19.84 15.70 -8.66
CA LYS A 113 18.51 15.53 -8.01
C LYS A 113 17.73 16.84 -7.92
N SER A 114 18.34 17.88 -7.33
CA SER A 114 17.74 19.20 -7.13
C SER A 114 17.51 19.95 -8.45
N THR A 115 18.38 19.73 -9.44
CA THR A 115 18.23 20.30 -10.79
C THR A 115 17.03 19.71 -11.51
N VAL A 116 16.85 18.39 -11.45
CA VAL A 116 15.72 17.71 -12.08
C VAL A 116 14.42 18.09 -11.37
N SER A 117 14.38 18.07 -10.04
CA SER A 117 13.16 18.40 -9.28
C SER A 117 12.72 19.85 -9.53
N SER A 118 13.64 20.81 -9.53
CA SER A 118 13.34 22.22 -9.78
C SER A 118 12.83 22.46 -11.20
N ASN A 119 13.50 21.91 -12.21
CA ASN A 119 13.08 22.09 -13.62
C ASN A 119 11.74 21.40 -13.90
N LEU A 120 11.50 20.23 -13.30
CA LEU A 120 10.23 19.53 -13.42
C LEU A 120 9.09 20.36 -12.81
N ALA A 121 9.30 20.92 -11.61
CA ALA A 121 8.31 21.77 -10.96
C ALA A 121 7.99 23.04 -11.79
N ILE A 122 9.02 23.69 -12.34
CA ILE A 122 8.86 24.85 -13.23
C ILE A 122 8.09 24.47 -14.51
N ALA A 123 8.43 23.35 -15.14
CA ALA A 123 7.77 22.89 -16.35
C ALA A 123 6.28 22.58 -16.13
N LEU A 124 5.95 21.90 -15.02
CA LEU A 124 4.56 21.61 -14.65
C LEU A 124 3.78 22.89 -14.30
N SER A 125 4.43 23.83 -13.60
CA SER A 125 3.84 25.14 -13.30
C SER A 125 3.55 25.94 -14.58
N LYS A 126 4.48 25.93 -15.55
CA LYS A 126 4.28 26.56 -16.88
C LYS A 126 3.13 25.94 -17.69
N GLN A 127 2.72 24.72 -17.38
CA GLN A 127 1.53 24.08 -17.97
C GLN A 127 0.23 24.46 -17.23
N GLY A 128 0.26 25.37 -16.26
CA GLY A 128 -0.91 25.82 -15.51
C GLY A 128 -1.32 24.91 -14.35
N LEU A 129 -0.46 23.97 -13.95
CA LEU A 129 -0.73 23.09 -12.81
C LEU A 129 -0.39 23.78 -11.48
N LYS A 130 -1.15 23.45 -10.43
CA LYS A 130 -0.79 23.80 -9.05
C LYS A 130 0.32 22.86 -8.58
N VAL A 131 1.51 23.39 -8.32
CA VAL A 131 2.70 22.61 -7.99
C VAL A 131 3.29 23.08 -6.67
N GLY A 132 3.64 22.13 -5.81
CA GLY A 132 4.53 22.36 -4.66
C GLY A 132 5.86 21.64 -4.89
N LEU A 133 6.95 22.21 -4.39
CA LEU A 133 8.28 21.61 -4.40
C LEU A 133 8.81 21.56 -2.96
N LEU A 134 9.24 20.37 -2.53
CA LEU A 134 9.78 20.13 -1.19
C LEU A 134 11.19 19.54 -1.34
N ASP A 135 12.15 20.12 -0.62
CA ASP A 135 13.50 19.58 -0.50
C ASP A 135 13.61 18.83 0.83
N CYS A 136 13.73 17.50 0.77
CA CYS A 136 13.85 16.64 1.95
C CYS A 136 15.31 16.37 2.35
N ASP A 137 16.26 17.19 1.90
CA ASP A 137 17.65 17.10 2.34
C ASP A 137 17.86 17.87 3.66
N LEU A 138 18.02 17.13 4.76
CA LEU A 138 18.16 17.72 6.10
C LEU A 138 19.48 18.48 6.30
N TYR A 139 20.53 18.14 5.56
CA TYR A 139 21.88 18.66 5.79
C TYR A 139 22.31 19.73 4.80
N GLY A 140 21.64 19.86 3.65
CA GLY A 140 22.02 20.82 2.62
C GLY A 140 20.97 21.01 1.53
N PRO A 141 19.79 21.55 1.86
CA PRO A 141 18.75 21.78 0.87
C PRO A 141 19.24 22.78 -0.18
N SER A 142 19.17 22.39 -1.44
CA SER A 142 19.66 23.18 -2.57
C SER A 142 18.54 23.92 -3.30
N VAL A 143 17.29 23.47 -3.15
CA VAL A 143 16.13 24.07 -3.84
C VAL A 143 15.95 25.56 -3.53
N PRO A 144 16.00 26.04 -2.27
CA PRO A 144 15.81 27.46 -1.98
C PRO A 144 16.86 28.35 -2.67
N LEU A 145 18.11 27.88 -2.70
CA LEU A 145 19.20 28.54 -3.42
C LEU A 145 18.96 28.57 -4.93
N MET A 146 18.54 27.44 -5.52
CA MET A 146 18.27 27.34 -6.96
C MET A 146 17.10 28.21 -7.42
N LEU A 147 16.10 28.43 -6.55
CA LEU A 147 14.94 29.28 -6.82
C LEU A 147 15.15 30.75 -6.46
N GLY A 148 16.34 31.13 -5.95
CA GLY A 148 16.62 32.50 -5.55
C GLY A 148 15.87 32.96 -4.30
N VAL A 149 15.48 32.04 -3.43
CA VAL A 149 14.78 32.29 -2.15
C VAL A 149 15.61 31.75 -0.97
N PRO A 150 16.82 32.29 -0.73
CA PRO A 150 17.79 31.73 0.22
C PRO A 150 17.41 31.87 1.70
N HIS A 151 16.43 32.71 2.03
CA HIS A 151 15.98 32.97 3.40
C HIS A 151 14.49 32.65 3.52
N HIS A 152 14.18 31.64 4.33
CA HIS A 152 12.82 31.25 4.71
C HIS A 152 12.77 30.85 6.17
#